data_AF-A0AAV7P0Q6-F1
#
_entry.id   AF-A0AAV7P0Q6-F1
#
_cell.length_a   1.000
_cell.length_b   1.000
_cell.length_c   1.000
_cell.angle_alpha   90.00
_cell.angle_beta   90.00
_cell.angle_gamma   90.00
#
_symmetry.space_group_name_H-M   'P 1'
#
loop_
_entity.id
_entity.type
_entity.pdbx_description
1 polymer ?
#
loop_
_entity_poly.entity_id
_entity_poly.type
_entity_poly.pdbx_seq_one_letter_code
_entity_poly.pdbx_strand_id
1 'polypeptide(L)'
;MQHFIEHLPKEFQKQAQQVVEEGQNISNNQIRSSMDAADTAARTINTAVTIRRHAWLRTSGFKPEIQQAVLNMPFNEQQLFGPEVDTAIEKLKKDTDTAKAMGALYSPQGRGTFGTFRKTTFRGGF
;
A
#
# COMPACT_ATOMS: atom_id res chain seq x y z
N MET A 1 19.19 43.08 -1.28
CA MET A 1 20.62 42.90 -0.95
C MET A 1 21.56 43.54 -1.95
N GLN A 2 21.35 43.46 -3.27
CA GLN A 2 22.21 44.14 -4.27
C GLN A 2 22.48 45.62 -3.95
N HIS A 3 21.42 46.41 -3.68
CA HIS A 3 21.56 47.83 -3.33
C HIS A 3 22.45 48.07 -2.11
N PHE A 4 22.53 47.15 -1.14
CA PHE A 4 23.42 47.32 0.03
C PHE A 4 24.89 47.03 -0.34
N ILE A 5 25.10 46.02 -1.19
CA ILE A 5 26.44 45.60 -1.62
C ILE A 5 27.11 46.68 -2.47
N GLU A 6 26.34 47.37 -3.33
CA GLU A 6 26.84 48.45 -4.19
C GLU A 6 27.41 49.65 -3.41
N HIS A 7 26.98 49.86 -2.16
CA HIS A 7 27.44 50.94 -1.29
C HIS A 7 28.63 50.54 -0.40
N LEU A 8 29.07 49.27 -0.43
CA LEU A 8 30.27 48.84 0.30
C LEU A 8 31.55 49.28 -0.43
N PRO A 9 32.68 49.47 0.30
CA PRO A 9 33.99 49.64 -0.32
C PRO A 9 34.31 48.47 -1.26
N LYS A 10 34.93 48.76 -2.40
CA LYS A 10 35.15 47.77 -3.49
C LYS A 10 35.86 46.51 -3.03
N GLU A 11 36.78 46.63 -2.07
CA GLU A 11 37.50 45.49 -1.50
C GLU A 11 36.58 44.47 -0.80
N PHE A 12 35.44 44.89 -0.25
CA PHE A 12 34.50 44.04 0.49
C PHE A 12 33.31 43.58 -0.35
N GLN A 13 33.01 44.22 -1.48
CA GLN A 13 31.86 43.88 -2.31
C GLN A 13 31.87 42.42 -2.76
N LYS A 14 33.05 41.90 -3.16
CA LYS A 14 33.20 40.50 -3.59
C LYS A 14 32.92 39.51 -2.45
N GLN A 15 33.44 39.79 -1.25
CA GLN A 15 33.20 38.95 -0.07
C GLN A 15 31.72 38.99 0.34
N ALA A 16 31.09 40.17 0.28
CA ALA A 16 29.66 40.31 0.58
C ALA A 16 28.78 39.55 -0.42
N GLN A 17 29.11 39.56 -1.71
CA GLN A 17 28.41 38.75 -2.72
C GLN A 17 28.56 37.25 -2.46
N GLN A 18 29.77 36.79 -2.13
CA GLN A 18 30.02 35.40 -1.80
C GLN A 18 29.19 34.94 -0.60
N VAL A 19 29.13 35.74 0.47
CA VAL A 19 28.33 35.42 1.65
C VAL A 19 26.84 35.33 1.31
N VAL A 20 26.33 36.20 0.44
CA VAL A 20 24.93 36.14 -0.01
C VAL A 20 24.65 34.87 -0.82
N GLU A 21 25.56 34.51 -1.73
CA GLU A 21 25.44 33.30 -2.54
C GLU A 21 25.49 32.04 -1.68
N GLU A 22 26.45 31.95 -0.74
CA GLU A 22 26.56 30.86 0.22
C GLU A 22 25.30 30.77 1.10
N GLY A 23 24.80 31.90 1.61
CA GLY A 23 23.57 31.96 2.38
C GLY A 23 22.36 31.43 1.61
N GLN A 24 22.24 31.79 0.33
CA GLN A 24 21.18 31.27 -0.53
C GLN A 24 21.32 29.76 -0.76
N ASN A 25 22.55 29.27 -0.97
CA ASN A 25 22.83 27.85 -1.13
C ASN A 25 22.49 27.05 0.12
N ILE A 26 22.86 27.55 1.31
CA ILE A 26 22.51 26.93 2.59
C ILE A 26 20.99 26.89 2.78
N SER A 27 20.30 27.99 2.51
CA SER A 27 18.84 28.07 2.60
C SER A 27 18.15 27.06 1.68
N ASN A 28 18.58 27.00 0.42
CA ASN A 28 18.04 26.04 -0.55
C ASN A 28 18.30 24.59 -0.13
N ASN A 29 19.49 24.30 0.40
CA ASN A 29 19.82 22.97 0.91
C ASN A 29 18.98 22.60 2.14
N GLN A 30 18.73 23.55 3.04
CA GLN A 30 17.88 23.33 4.20
C GLN A 30 16.43 23.04 3.80
N ILE A 31 15.88 23.76 2.80
CA ILE A 31 14.55 23.48 2.25
C ILE A 31 14.48 22.06 1.69
N ARG A 32 15.47 21.65 0.88
CA ARG A 32 15.54 20.29 0.33
C ARG A 32 15.63 19.23 1.44
N SER A 33 16.51 19.45 2.41
CA SER A 33 16.65 18.55 3.56
C SER A 33 15.34 18.42 4.35
N SER A 34 14.59 19.51 4.52
CA SER A 34 13.27 19.46 5.16
C SER A 34 12.25 18.70 4.33
N MET A 35 12.27 18.82 3.00
CA MET A 35 11.39 18.05 2.11
C MET A 35 11.72 16.55 2.17
N ASP A 36 13.00 16.18 2.15
CA ASP A 36 13.45 14.79 2.25
C ASP A 36 13.07 14.17 3.61
N ALA A 37 13.20 14.95 4.70
CA ALA A 37 12.77 14.52 6.02
C ALA A 37 11.24 14.30 6.09
N ALA A 38 10.46 15.19 5.48
CA ALA A 38 9.01 15.06 5.39
C ALA A 38 8.59 13.84 4.55
N ASP A 39 9.22 13.60 3.39
CA ASP A 39 8.96 12.43 2.55
C ASP A 39 9.30 11.13 3.30
N THR A 40 10.44 11.11 4.01
CA THR A 40 10.84 9.97 4.84
C THR A 40 9.81 9.68 5.91
N ALA A 41 9.36 10.71 6.64
CA ALA A 41 8.33 10.57 7.66
C ALA A 41 7.00 10.05 7.06
N ALA A 42 6.57 10.60 5.92
CA ALA A 42 5.36 10.16 5.22
C ALA A 42 5.45 8.68 4.80
N ARG A 43 6.59 8.25 4.25
CA ARG A 43 6.84 6.85 3.91
C ARG A 43 6.82 5.94 5.13
N THR A 44 7.47 6.34 6.23
CA THR A 44 7.47 5.56 7.48
C THR A 44 6.04 5.39 8.01
N ILE A 45 5.23 6.44 8.01
CA ILE A 45 3.82 6.38 8.42
C ILE A 45 3.04 5.45 7.48
N ASN A 46 3.20 5.58 6.17
CA ASN A 46 2.54 4.71 5.20
C ASN A 46 2.91 3.23 5.41
N THR A 47 4.18 2.93 5.66
CA THR A 47 4.64 1.57 5.98
C THR A 47 4.01 1.07 7.29
N ALA A 48 3.98 1.90 8.34
CA ALA A 48 3.38 1.52 9.62
C ALA A 48 1.88 1.24 9.51
N VAL A 49 1.14 2.09 8.77
CA VAL A 49 -0.28 1.89 8.45
C VAL A 49 -0.47 0.59 7.67
N THR A 50 0.33 0.37 6.63
CA THR A 50 0.29 -0.86 5.81
C THR A 50 0.51 -2.11 6.68
N ILE A 51 1.53 -2.12 7.53
CA ILE A 51 1.80 -3.24 8.45
C ILE A 51 0.61 -3.47 9.39
N ARG A 52 0.07 -2.42 10.00
CA ARG A 52 -1.11 -2.52 10.88
C ARG A 52 -2.33 -3.08 10.14
N ARG A 53 -2.60 -2.61 8.92
CA ARG A 53 -3.70 -3.11 8.07
C ARG A 53 -3.55 -4.61 7.79
N HIS A 54 -2.35 -5.04 7.37
CA HIS A 54 -2.07 -6.44 7.12
C HIS A 54 -2.18 -7.32 8.36
N ALA A 55 -1.65 -6.87 9.51
CA ALA A 55 -1.74 -7.59 10.77
C ALA A 55 -3.20 -7.80 11.19
N TRP A 56 -4.01 -6.75 11.11
CA TRP A 56 -5.43 -6.82 11.45
C TRP A 56 -6.21 -7.75 10.50
N LEU A 57 -5.98 -7.65 9.19
CA LEU A 57 -6.65 -8.50 8.19
C LEU A 57 -6.25 -9.97 8.30
N ARG A 58 -5.01 -10.26 8.68
CA ARG A 58 -4.57 -11.63 8.95
C ARG A 58 -5.33 -12.25 10.13
N THR A 59 -5.66 -11.44 11.14
CA THR A 59 -6.41 -11.91 12.33
C THR A 59 -7.92 -11.95 12.14
N SER A 60 -8.47 -11.24 11.15
CA SER A 60 -9.94 -11.12 10.97
C SER A 60 -10.60 -12.31 10.27
N GLY A 61 -9.81 -13.21 9.66
CA GLY A 61 -10.33 -14.41 9.00
C GLY A 61 -11.09 -14.14 7.69
N PHE A 62 -10.97 -12.95 7.11
CA PHE A 62 -11.60 -12.64 5.83
C PHE A 62 -11.00 -13.47 4.69
N LYS A 63 -11.80 -13.72 3.64
CA LYS A 63 -11.31 -14.32 2.40
C LYS A 63 -10.29 -13.40 1.71
N PRO A 64 -9.32 -13.94 0.95
CA PRO A 64 -8.28 -13.15 0.28
C PRO A 64 -8.84 -12.03 -0.61
N GLU A 65 -9.97 -12.24 -1.29
CA GLU A 65 -10.58 -11.25 -2.18
C GLU A 65 -11.05 -10.01 -1.40
N ILE A 66 -11.66 -10.23 -0.23
CA ILE A 66 -12.13 -9.16 0.65
C ILE A 66 -10.93 -8.46 1.29
N GLN A 67 -9.88 -9.21 1.70
CA GLN A 67 -8.66 -8.62 2.24
C GLN A 67 -7.98 -7.67 1.24
N GLN A 68 -7.86 -8.07 -0.03
CA GLN A 68 -7.24 -7.22 -1.05
C GLN A 68 -8.05 -5.96 -1.34
N ALA A 69 -9.37 -6.08 -1.46
CA ALA A 69 -10.23 -4.91 -1.64
C ALA A 69 -10.12 -3.92 -0.46
N VAL A 70 -10.00 -4.43 0.77
CA VAL A 70 -9.83 -3.58 1.97
C VAL A 70 -8.46 -2.91 2.02
N LEU A 71 -7.41 -3.58 1.57
CA LEU A 71 -6.05 -2.99 1.50
C LEU A 71 -5.96 -1.85 0.49
N ASN A 72 -6.68 -1.95 -0.63
CA ASN A 72 -6.67 -0.97 -1.70
C ASN A 72 -7.47 0.31 -1.39
N MET A 73 -8.20 0.35 -0.27
CA MET A 73 -8.93 1.54 0.13
C MET A 73 -7.97 2.63 0.63
N PRO A 74 -8.27 3.92 0.36
CA PRO A 74 -7.43 5.02 0.82
C PRO A 74 -7.33 5.05 2.36
N PHE A 75 -6.21 5.53 2.87
CA PHE A 75 -6.06 5.79 4.30
C PHE A 75 -6.69 7.15 4.64
N ASN A 76 -7.52 7.17 5.68
CA ASN A 76 -8.04 8.39 6.27
C ASN A 76 -7.40 8.50 7.66
N GLU A 77 -6.78 9.64 7.96
CA GLU A 77 -5.97 9.89 9.17
C GLU A 77 -6.66 9.45 10.48
N GLN A 78 -8.00 9.46 10.51
CA GLN A 78 -8.81 9.12 11.67
C GLN A 78 -8.99 7.61 11.90
N GLN A 79 -8.95 6.79 10.84
CA GLN A 79 -9.32 5.37 10.91
C GLN A 79 -8.44 4.50 10.02
N LEU A 80 -8.06 3.33 10.51
CA LEU A 80 -7.14 2.42 9.81
C LEU A 80 -7.63 2.06 8.40
N PHE A 81 -8.93 1.91 8.16
CA PHE A 81 -9.51 1.54 6.87
C PHE A 81 -10.50 2.59 6.28
N GLY A 82 -10.66 3.73 6.95
CA GLY A 82 -11.64 4.76 6.57
C GLY A 82 -13.10 4.41 6.93
N PRO A 83 -14.00 5.40 6.89
CA PRO A 83 -15.39 5.25 7.35
C PRO A 83 -16.27 4.39 6.44
N GLU A 84 -15.84 4.17 5.19
CA GLU A 84 -16.60 3.40 4.19
C GLU A 84 -16.25 1.90 4.19
N VAL A 85 -15.35 1.46 5.08
CA VAL A 85 -14.90 0.07 5.10
C VAL A 85 -16.05 -0.91 5.36
N ASP A 86 -16.98 -0.56 6.24
CA ASP A 86 -18.09 -1.44 6.63
C ASP A 86 -19.07 -1.63 5.47
N THR A 87 -19.41 -0.55 4.78
CA THR A 87 -20.29 -0.59 3.60
C THR A 87 -19.62 -1.32 2.44
N ALA A 88 -18.31 -1.14 2.25
CA ALA A 88 -17.53 -1.86 1.25
C ALA A 88 -17.48 -3.36 1.56
N ILE A 89 -17.24 -3.77 2.80
CA ILE A 89 -17.24 -5.17 3.21
C ILE A 89 -18.62 -5.81 2.98
N GLU A 90 -19.71 -5.10 3.32
CA GLU A 90 -21.06 -5.59 3.10
C GLU A 90 -21.36 -5.81 1.61
N LYS A 91 -20.99 -4.84 0.77
CA LYS A 91 -21.16 -4.95 -0.69
C LYS A 91 -20.35 -6.12 -1.26
N LEU A 92 -19.08 -6.25 -0.87
CA LEU A 92 -18.21 -7.32 -1.34
C LEU A 92 -18.73 -8.71 -0.94
N LYS A 93 -19.32 -8.84 0.25
CA LYS A 93 -19.99 -10.08 0.66
C LYS A 93 -21.15 -10.41 -0.28
N LYS A 94 -22.03 -9.44 -0.56
CA LYS A 94 -23.18 -9.61 -1.48
C LYS A 94 -22.73 -10.00 -2.89
N ASP A 95 -21.70 -9.34 -3.41
CA ASP A 95 -21.15 -9.62 -4.75
C ASP A 95 -20.55 -11.03 -4.80
N THR A 96 -19.83 -11.44 -3.75
CA THR A 96 -19.24 -12.79 -3.62
C THR A 96 -20.33 -13.87 -3.56
N ASP A 97 -21.39 -13.64 -2.78
CA ASP A 97 -22.49 -14.59 -2.64
C ASP A 97 -23.28 -14.72 -3.94
N THR A 98 -23.49 -13.61 -4.65
CA THR A 98 -24.13 -13.57 -5.97
C THR A 98 -23.30 -14.32 -7.01
N ALA A 99 -21.98 -14.09 -7.05
CA ALA A 99 -21.07 -14.80 -7.94
C ALA A 99 -21.04 -16.31 -7.63
N LYS A 100 -21.08 -16.69 -6.35
CA LYS A 100 -21.16 -18.10 -5.94
C LYS A 100 -22.48 -18.74 -6.36
N ALA A 101 -23.60 -18.03 -6.23
CA ALA A 101 -24.90 -18.52 -6.67
C ALA A 101 -24.93 -18.73 -8.19
N MET A 102 -24.41 -17.78 -8.96
CA MET A 102 -24.26 -17.91 -10.42
C MET A 102 -23.35 -19.08 -10.79
N GLY A 103 -22.16 -19.20 -10.17
CA GLY A 103 -21.24 -20.32 -10.42
C GLY A 103 -21.81 -21.69 -10.07
N ALA A 104 -22.72 -21.76 -9.09
CA ALA A 104 -23.45 -22.98 -8.76
C ALA A 104 -24.49 -23.33 -9.83
N LEU A 105 -25.14 -22.34 -10.43
CA LEU A 105 -26.08 -22.54 -11.55
C LEU A 105 -25.37 -22.95 -12.86
N TYR A 106 -24.11 -22.55 -13.04
CA TYR A 106 -23.30 -22.86 -14.23
C TYR A 106 -22.31 -24.03 -14.05
N SER A 107 -22.28 -24.70 -12.89
CA SER A 107 -21.47 -25.91 -12.71
C SER A 107 -22.15 -27.11 -13.39
N PRO A 108 -21.55 -27.77 -14.39
CA PRO A 108 -22.16 -28.94 -15.00
C PRO A 108 -22.17 -30.07 -13.96
N GLN A 109 -23.37 -30.50 -13.57
CA GLN A 109 -23.58 -31.74 -12.83
C GLN A 109 -23.06 -32.90 -13.68
N GLY A 110 -21.91 -33.45 -13.30
CA GLY A 110 -21.29 -34.51 -14.10
C GLY A 110 -20.04 -35.12 -13.48
N ARG A 111 -20.03 -35.39 -12.16
CA ARG A 111 -19.04 -36.31 -11.59
C ARG A 111 -19.67 -37.69 -11.49
N GLY A 112 -19.66 -38.40 -12.62
CA GLY A 112 -19.92 -39.83 -12.65
C GLY A 112 -18.98 -40.54 -11.68
N THR A 113 -19.54 -41.45 -10.90
CA THR A 113 -18.87 -42.44 -10.09
C THR A 113 -17.78 -43.15 -10.91
N PHE A 114 -16.51 -42.80 -10.69
CA PHE A 114 -15.39 -43.62 -11.15
C PHE A 114 -15.34 -44.86 -10.26
N GLY A 115 -15.69 -45.99 -10.86
CA GLY A 115 -15.81 -47.27 -10.19
C GLY A 115 -14.55 -47.66 -9.41
N THR A 116 -14.78 -48.29 -8.26
CA THR A 116 -13.79 -49.06 -7.52
C THR A 116 -13.13 -50.07 -8.46
N PHE A 117 -11.90 -49.79 -8.89
CA PHE A 117 -11.06 -50.76 -9.57
C PHE A 117 -10.59 -51.78 -8.52
N ARG A 118 -11.30 -52.91 -8.41
CA ARG A 118 -10.85 -54.06 -7.62
C ARG A 118 -9.56 -54.58 -8.26
N LYS A 119 -8.43 -54.44 -7.56
CA LYS A 119 -7.22 -55.23 -7.84
C LYS A 119 -7.57 -56.71 -7.63
N THR A 120 -7.74 -57.45 -8.72
CA THR A 120 -7.73 -58.91 -8.68
C THR A 120 -6.27 -59.36 -8.55
N THR A 121 -5.96 -59.95 -7.40
CA THR A 121 -4.69 -60.60 -7.13
C THR A 121 -4.61 -61.87 -7.99
N PHE A 122 -3.72 -61.88 -8.98
CA PHE A 122 -3.42 -63.08 -9.75
C PHE A 122 -2.59 -64.03 -8.87
N ARG A 123 -3.20 -65.15 -8.51
CA ARG A 123 -2.60 -66.23 -7.71
C ARG A 123 -1.91 -67.19 -8.69
N GLY A 124 -0.63 -66.96 -8.97
CA GLY A 124 0.24 -67.93 -9.62
C GLY A 124 0.90 -68.81 -8.56
N GLY A 125 0.56 -70.10 -8.54
CA GLY A 125 1.19 -71.11 -7.69
C GLY A 125 2.06 -72.05 -8.51
N PHE A 126 3.13 -72.49 -7.84
CA PHE A 126 4.11 -73.55 -8.16
C PHE A 126 5.16 -73.24 -9.22
#